data_AF-A0A1G4JK54-F1
#
_entry.id   AF-A0A1G4JK54-F1
#
_cell.length_a   1.000
_cell.length_b   1.000
_cell.length_c   1.000
_cell.angle_alpha   90.00
_cell.angle_beta   90.00
_cell.angle_gamma   90.00
#
_symmetry.space_group_name_H-M   'P 1'
#
loop_
_entity.id
_entity.type
_entity.pdbx_description
1 polymer ?
#
loop_
_entity_poly.entity_id
_entity_poly.type
_entity_poly.pdbx_seq_one_letter_code
_entity_poly.pdbx_strand_id
1 'polypeptide(L)'
;MQRNEILSSYKALVKTLVRAQRRYKKAQAEDEIKRQVALLTYKKINLVRQQALEKDAQKRLEFLPMLNEVTKDIDVLKRSDPARLRRLHFYDDVRALRQSLAQPSTPETLAKRIDHIRDIASFVQNQHEYEELIDRYNPGLKMSQAEKVKRTAAKVGLEVPESIPV
;
A
#
# COMPACT_ATOMS: atom_id res chain seq x y z
N MET A 1 -24.53 5.07 30.57
CA MET A 1 -23.07 5.26 30.40
C MET A 1 -22.45 4.24 29.46
N GLN A 2 -22.66 2.93 29.65
CA GLN A 2 -22.01 1.85 28.87
C GLN A 2 -22.10 1.98 27.34
N ARG A 3 -23.24 2.39 26.77
CA ARG A 3 -23.39 2.55 25.31
C ARG A 3 -22.45 3.61 24.73
N ASN A 4 -22.22 4.71 25.45
CA ASN A 4 -21.32 5.78 24.99
C ASN A 4 -19.87 5.32 25.02
N GLU A 5 -19.49 4.56 26.05
CA GLU A 5 -18.14 3.99 26.18
C GLU A 5 -17.83 2.97 25.09
N ILE A 6 -18.79 2.11 24.74
CA ILE A 6 -18.65 1.17 23.62
C ILE A 6 -18.39 1.94 22.32
N LEU A 7 -19.20 2.97 22.05
CA LEU A 7 -19.05 3.77 20.84
C LEU A 7 -17.72 4.54 20.81
N SER A 8 -17.26 5.08 21.94
CA SER A 8 -15.98 5.79 22.00
C SER A 8 -14.80 4.85 21.80
N SER A 9 -14.78 3.69 22.50
CA SER A 9 -13.71 2.70 22.38
C SER A 9 -13.66 2.10 20.97
N TYR A 10 -14.83 1.80 20.39
CA TYR A 10 -14.92 1.34 19.00
C TYR A 10 -14.40 2.37 17.99
N LYS A 11 -14.81 3.64 18.12
CA LYS A 11 -14.32 4.72 17.26
C LYS A 11 -12.80 4.90 17.39
N ALA A 12 -12.27 4.80 18.61
CA ALA A 12 -10.84 4.88 18.85
C ALA A 12 -10.10 3.73 18.13
N LEU A 13 -10.55 2.49 18.29
CA LEU A 13 -9.97 1.33 17.63
C LEU A 13 -10.01 1.45 16.10
N VAL A 14 -11.15 1.82 15.51
CA VAL A 14 -11.26 1.99 14.06
C VAL A 14 -10.30 3.08 13.57
N LYS A 15 -10.19 4.20 14.30
CA LYS A 15 -9.27 5.29 13.95
C LYS A 15 -7.80 4.85 14.00
N THR A 16 -7.38 4.10 15.02
CA THR A 16 -6.00 3.60 15.13
C THR A 16 -5.70 2.57 14.04
N LEU A 17 -6.62 1.65 13.76
CA LEU A 17 -6.49 0.66 12.68
C LEU A 17 -6.35 1.33 11.30
N VAL A 18 -7.20 2.33 10.99
CA VAL A 18 -7.10 3.09 9.73
C VAL A 18 -5.74 3.79 9.63
N ARG A 19 -5.27 4.41 10.72
CA ARG A 19 -3.96 5.09 10.73
C ARG A 19 -2.82 4.11 10.49
N ALA A 20 -2.79 2.98 11.19
CA ALA A 20 -1.76 1.96 11.07
C ALA A 20 -1.72 1.36 9.64
N GLN A 21 -2.88 1.05 9.07
CA GLN A 21 -2.96 0.45 7.73
C GLN A 21 -2.69 1.44 6.58
N ARG A 22 -2.86 2.76 6.81
CA ARG A 22 -2.77 3.77 5.74
C ARG A 22 -1.44 3.71 4.98
N ARG A 23 -0.32 3.54 5.69
CA ARG A 23 1.01 3.46 5.09
C ARG A 23 1.12 2.25 4.17
N TYR A 24 0.68 1.08 4.65
CA TYR A 24 0.70 -0.16 3.89
C TYR A 24 -0.23 -0.11 2.67
N LYS A 25 -1.47 0.35 2.84
CA LYS A 25 -2.42 0.52 1.74
C LYS A 25 -1.92 1.51 0.68
N LYS A 26 -1.22 2.58 1.09
CA LYS A 26 -0.58 3.52 0.17
C LYS A 26 0.52 2.84 -0.65
N ALA A 27 1.42 2.11 0.02
CA ALA A 27 2.49 1.37 -0.66
C ALA A 27 1.94 0.31 -1.62
N GLN A 28 0.92 -0.46 -1.20
CA GLN A 28 0.23 -1.40 -2.08
C GLN A 28 -0.39 -0.72 -3.30
N ALA A 29 -1.04 0.44 -3.12
CA ALA A 29 -1.62 1.18 -4.24
C ALA A 29 -0.55 1.69 -5.21
N GLU A 30 0.60 2.16 -4.70
CA GLU A 30 1.75 2.55 -5.53
C GLU A 30 2.28 1.37 -6.35
N ASP A 31 2.43 0.20 -5.72
CA ASP A 31 2.92 -1.00 -6.41
C ASP A 31 1.91 -1.56 -7.41
N GLU A 32 0.62 -1.48 -7.11
CA GLU A 32 -0.46 -1.82 -8.02
C GLU A 32 -0.45 -0.93 -9.27
N ILE A 33 -0.29 0.40 -9.10
CA ILE A 33 -0.15 1.35 -10.21
C ILE A 33 1.10 1.03 -11.05
N LYS A 34 2.26 0.77 -10.42
CA LYS A 34 3.48 0.39 -11.13
C LYS A 34 3.27 -0.88 -11.97
N ARG A 35 2.63 -1.90 -11.40
CA ARG A 35 2.30 -3.14 -12.11
C ARG A 35 1.38 -2.89 -13.29
N GLN A 36 0.32 -2.11 -13.11
CA GLN A 36 -0.61 -1.78 -14.19
C GLN A 36 0.06 -0.99 -15.31
N VAL A 37 0.89 0.01 -14.97
CA VAL A 37 1.68 0.76 -15.95
C VAL A 37 2.63 -0.16 -16.71
N ALA A 38 3.31 -1.10 -16.04
CA ALA A 38 4.18 -2.07 -16.70
C ALA A 38 3.42 -2.97 -17.67
N LEU A 39 2.26 -3.50 -17.26
CA LEU A 39 1.39 -4.33 -18.10
C LEU A 39 0.90 -3.56 -19.35
N LEU A 40 0.44 -2.32 -19.17
CA LEU A 40 0.00 -1.48 -20.29
C LEU A 40 1.15 -1.08 -21.20
N THR A 41 2.34 -0.83 -20.64
CA THR A 41 3.55 -0.56 -21.44
C THR A 41 3.92 -1.77 -22.29
N TYR A 42 3.85 -2.98 -21.72
CA TYR A 42 4.05 -4.22 -22.45
C TYR A 42 2.99 -4.40 -23.55
N LYS A 43 1.71 -4.16 -23.24
CA LYS A 43 0.61 -4.19 -24.23
C LYS A 43 0.87 -3.20 -25.37
N LYS A 44 1.30 -1.98 -25.06
CA LYS A 44 1.67 -0.96 -26.05
C LYS A 44 2.78 -1.44 -26.97
N ILE A 45 3.86 -1.99 -26.41
CA ILE A 45 4.99 -2.53 -27.19
C ILE A 45 4.51 -3.63 -28.14
N ASN A 46 3.65 -4.53 -27.67
CA ASN A 46 3.12 -5.59 -28.51
C ASN A 46 2.23 -5.06 -29.64
N LEU A 47 1.37 -4.06 -29.38
CA LEU A 47 0.56 -3.42 -30.42
C LEU A 47 1.43 -2.72 -31.48
N VAL A 48 2.50 -2.03 -31.07
CA VAL A 48 3.45 -1.41 -32.01
C VAL A 48 4.16 -2.47 -32.86
N ARG A 49 4.56 -3.60 -32.26
CA ARG A 49 5.15 -4.72 -33.01
C ARG A 49 4.17 -5.30 -34.03
N GLN A 50 2.90 -5.50 -33.65
CA GLN A 50 1.87 -5.99 -34.56
C GLN A 50 1.61 -5.01 -35.71
N GLN A 51 1.53 -3.72 -35.42
CA GLN A 51 1.40 -2.68 -36.44
C GLN A 51 2.58 -2.67 -37.43
N ALA A 52 3.80 -2.90 -36.94
CA ALA A 52 5.00 -2.94 -37.79
C ALA A 52 5.07 -4.18 -38.70
N LEU A 53 4.55 -5.32 -38.23
CA LEU A 53 4.49 -6.57 -39.00
C LEU A 53 3.41 -6.54 -40.10
N GLU A 54 2.34 -5.77 -39.88
CA GLU A 54 1.26 -5.63 -40.84
C GLU A 54 1.76 -4.95 -42.12
N LYS A 55 1.38 -5.47 -43.30
CA LYS A 55 1.84 -4.92 -44.60
C LYS A 55 0.84 -3.94 -45.19
N ASP A 56 -0.44 -4.10 -44.87
CA ASP A 56 -1.52 -3.27 -45.39
C ASP A 56 -1.61 -1.94 -44.63
N ALA A 57 -1.54 -0.83 -45.36
CA ALA A 57 -1.61 0.52 -44.77
C ALA A 57 -2.94 0.78 -44.04
N GLN A 58 -4.06 0.25 -44.55
CA GLN A 58 -5.37 0.39 -43.91
C GLN A 58 -5.44 -0.34 -42.57
N LYS A 59 -4.96 -1.59 -42.50
CA LYS A 59 -4.91 -2.36 -41.25
C LYS A 59 -3.97 -1.73 -40.21
N ARG A 60 -2.87 -1.09 -40.65
CA ARG A 60 -2.00 -0.31 -39.75
C ARG A 60 -2.70 0.85 -39.06
N LEU A 61 -3.68 1.48 -39.73
CA LEU A 61 -4.44 2.60 -39.16
C LEU A 61 -5.40 2.13 -38.06
N GLU A 62 -5.85 0.88 -38.08
CA GLU A 62 -6.75 0.30 -37.07
C GLU A 62 -6.08 0.17 -35.68
N PHE A 63 -4.76 0.10 -35.62
CA PHE A 63 -4.01 0.05 -34.35
C PHE A 63 -3.88 1.41 -33.66
N LEU A 64 -4.05 2.53 -34.40
CA LEU A 64 -3.93 3.88 -33.86
C LEU A 64 -4.91 4.17 -32.69
N PRO A 65 -6.22 3.87 -32.79
CA PRO A 65 -7.13 4.09 -31.66
C PRO A 65 -6.71 3.27 -30.43
N MET A 66 -6.32 2.00 -30.60
CA MET A 66 -5.87 1.16 -29.48
C MET A 66 -4.58 1.69 -28.83
N LEU A 67 -3.63 2.18 -29.62
CA LEU A 67 -2.39 2.78 -29.11
C LEU A 67 -2.67 4.09 -28.34
N ASN A 68 -3.61 4.89 -28.83
CA ASN A 68 -4.04 6.13 -28.18
C ASN A 68 -4.74 5.84 -26.85
N GLU A 69 -5.63 4.83 -26.81
CA GLU A 69 -6.28 4.39 -25.58
C GLU A 69 -5.26 3.93 -24.53
N VAL A 70 -4.36 3.02 -24.91
CA VAL A 70 -3.33 2.50 -23.98
C VAL A 70 -2.42 3.62 -23.50
N THR A 71 -2.07 4.58 -24.36
CA THR A 71 -1.24 5.73 -23.96
C THR A 71 -2.00 6.64 -22.98
N LYS A 72 -3.28 6.90 -23.23
CA LYS A 72 -4.15 7.66 -22.34
C LYS A 72 -4.27 6.98 -20.97
N ASP A 73 -4.47 5.67 -20.93
CA ASP A 73 -4.58 4.91 -19.68
C ASP A 73 -3.29 4.94 -18.86
N ILE A 74 -2.13 4.81 -19.53
CA ILE A 74 -0.82 4.96 -18.88
C ILE A 74 -0.68 6.36 -18.26
N ASP A 75 -1.06 7.41 -19.00
CA ASP A 75 -0.94 8.78 -18.52
C ASP A 75 -1.88 9.06 -17.33
N VAL A 76 -3.11 8.52 -17.38
CA VAL A 76 -4.06 8.61 -16.26
C VAL A 76 -3.49 7.93 -15.01
N LEU A 77 -2.95 6.73 -15.14
CA LEU A 77 -2.37 6.00 -14.01
C LEU A 77 -1.14 6.70 -13.43
N LYS A 78 -0.26 7.24 -14.28
CA LYS A 78 0.92 8.00 -13.83
C LYS A 78 0.57 9.30 -13.11
N ARG A 79 -0.54 9.94 -13.49
CA ARG A 79 -1.05 11.16 -12.86
C ARG A 79 -1.88 10.90 -11.61
N SER A 80 -2.31 9.66 -11.40
CA SER A 80 -3.10 9.30 -10.23
C SER A 80 -2.27 9.44 -8.95
N ASP A 81 -2.81 10.13 -7.95
CA ASP A 81 -2.18 10.27 -6.63
C ASP A 81 -2.71 9.17 -5.69
N PRO A 82 -1.88 8.17 -5.32
CA PRO A 82 -2.29 7.08 -4.44
C PRO A 82 -2.76 7.58 -3.07
N ALA A 83 -2.29 8.74 -2.62
CA ALA A 83 -2.62 9.29 -1.30
C ALA A 83 -4.05 9.82 -1.19
N ARG A 84 -4.70 10.10 -2.34
CA ARG A 84 -6.08 10.64 -2.40
C ARG A 84 -7.16 9.57 -2.52
N LEU A 85 -6.77 8.29 -2.49
CA LEU A 85 -7.71 7.19 -2.62
C LEU A 85 -8.62 7.10 -1.39
N ARG A 86 -9.94 7.19 -1.62
CA ARG A 86 -10.96 7.10 -0.55
C ARG A 86 -10.81 5.84 0.29
N ARG A 87 -10.41 4.71 -0.31
CA ARG A 87 -10.18 3.42 0.38
C ARG A 87 -9.14 3.48 1.51
N LEU A 88 -8.29 4.51 1.54
CA LEU A 88 -7.31 4.72 2.62
C LEU A 88 -7.93 5.22 3.93
N HIS A 89 -9.14 5.78 3.88
CA HIS A 89 -9.83 6.34 5.04
C HIS A 89 -10.76 5.35 5.73
N PHE A 90 -10.86 4.14 5.20
CA PHE A 90 -11.76 3.10 5.70
C PHE A 90 -10.98 1.86 6.09
N TYR A 91 -11.43 1.25 7.18
CA TYR A 91 -11.05 -0.11 7.53
C TYR A 91 -12.00 -1.06 6.78
N ASP A 92 -11.48 -2.16 6.25
CA ASP A 92 -12.28 -3.01 5.36
C ASP A 92 -13.27 -3.88 6.17
N ASP A 93 -12.84 -4.38 7.33
CA ASP A 93 -13.61 -5.35 8.14
C ASP A 93 -14.43 -4.72 9.27
N VAL A 94 -14.94 -3.50 9.05
CA VAL A 94 -15.76 -2.77 10.05
C VAL A 94 -17.02 -3.54 10.42
N ARG A 95 -17.57 -4.31 9.48
CA ARG A 95 -18.75 -5.17 9.69
C ARG A 95 -18.48 -6.29 10.69
N ALA A 96 -17.35 -6.99 10.56
CA ALA A 96 -16.97 -8.08 11.46
C ALA A 96 -16.76 -7.56 12.89
N LEU A 97 -16.08 -6.41 13.02
CA LEU A 97 -15.88 -5.75 14.33
C LEU A 97 -17.21 -5.32 14.96
N ARG A 98 -18.14 -4.79 14.16
CA ARG A 98 -19.47 -4.42 14.65
C ARG A 98 -20.27 -5.65 15.09
N GLN A 99 -20.15 -6.75 14.36
CA GLN A 99 -20.86 -7.99 14.68
C GLN A 99 -20.38 -8.60 15.99
N SER A 100 -19.06 -8.60 16.26
CA SER A 100 -18.53 -9.12 17.53
C SER A 100 -19.01 -8.30 18.73
N LEU A 101 -19.16 -6.99 18.55
CA LEU A 101 -19.70 -6.07 19.57
C LEU A 101 -21.22 -6.21 19.77
N ALA A 102 -21.97 -6.57 18.73
CA ALA A 102 -23.42 -6.68 18.77
C ALA A 102 -23.92 -8.03 19.33
N GLN A 103 -23.04 -9.01 19.54
CA GLN A 103 -23.43 -10.31 20.10
C GLN A 103 -24.02 -10.16 21.51
N PRO A 104 -25.14 -10.84 21.81
CA PRO A 104 -25.77 -10.79 23.13
C PRO A 104 -24.80 -11.31 24.19
N SER A 105 -24.64 -10.54 25.26
CA SER A 105 -23.60 -10.75 26.27
C SER A 105 -24.12 -10.30 27.64
N THR A 106 -23.62 -10.91 28.71
CA THR A 106 -23.85 -10.42 30.08
C THR A 106 -23.16 -9.05 30.25
N PRO A 107 -23.62 -8.19 31.19
CA PRO A 107 -23.01 -6.87 31.40
C PRO A 107 -21.52 -6.95 31.77
N GLU A 108 -21.10 -7.98 32.51
CA GLU A 108 -19.69 -8.20 32.85
C GLU A 108 -18.83 -8.57 31.63
N THR A 109 -19.35 -9.44 30.76
CA THR A 109 -18.64 -9.83 29.54
C THR A 109 -18.56 -8.67 28.55
N LEU A 110 -19.59 -7.81 28.51
CA LEU A 110 -19.57 -6.58 27.73
C LEU A 110 -18.50 -5.60 28.24
N ALA A 111 -18.36 -5.43 29.55
CA ALA A 111 -17.31 -4.60 30.14
C ALA A 111 -15.91 -5.10 29.75
N LYS A 112 -15.65 -6.40 29.89
CA LYS A 112 -14.37 -7.02 29.47
C LYS A 112 -14.09 -6.80 27.97
N ARG A 113 -15.11 -6.90 27.11
CA ARG A 113 -14.95 -6.62 25.67
C ARG A 113 -14.55 -5.18 25.38
N ILE A 114 -15.10 -4.22 26.14
CA ILE A 114 -14.73 -2.81 26.01
C ILE A 114 -13.26 -2.61 26.37
N ASP A 115 -12.80 -3.25 27.45
CA ASP A 115 -11.41 -3.17 27.88
C ASP A 115 -10.47 -3.81 26.86
N HIS A 116 -10.79 -5.00 26.35
CA HIS A 116 -10.02 -5.62 25.26
C HIS A 116 -9.92 -4.73 24.02
N ILE A 117 -10.99 -4.01 23.65
CA ILE A 117 -10.95 -3.06 22.52
C ILE A 117 -9.97 -1.92 22.79
N ARG A 118 -9.92 -1.41 24.04
CA ARG A 118 -8.97 -0.36 24.44
C ARG A 118 -7.54 -0.87 24.44
N ASP A 119 -7.32 -2.10 24.91
CA ASP A 119 -6.01 -2.75 24.92
C ASP A 119 -5.50 -2.94 23.50
N ILE A 120 -6.34 -3.46 22.60
CA ILE A 120 -6.00 -3.64 21.19
C ILE A 120 -5.71 -2.28 20.54
N ALA A 121 -6.52 -1.25 20.79
CA ALA A 121 -6.30 0.07 20.24
C ALA A 121 -4.95 0.66 20.68
N SER A 122 -4.60 0.47 21.97
CA SER A 122 -3.32 0.89 22.55
C SER A 122 -2.15 0.11 21.95
N PHE A 123 -2.28 -1.21 21.85
CA PHE A 123 -1.27 -2.07 21.24
C PHE A 123 -0.96 -1.67 19.79
N VAL A 124 -2.00 -1.48 18.96
CA VAL A 124 -1.84 -1.07 17.55
C VAL A 124 -1.16 0.29 17.45
N GLN A 125 -1.53 1.24 18.31
CA GLN A 125 -0.91 2.56 18.36
C GLN A 125 0.57 2.46 18.72
N ASN A 126 0.91 1.71 19.78
CA ASN A 126 2.28 1.52 20.23
C ASN A 126 3.14 0.80 19.19
N GLN A 127 2.58 -0.22 18.52
CA GLN A 127 3.25 -0.93 17.44
C GLN A 127 3.55 -0.01 16.26
N HIS A 128 2.61 0.85 15.90
CA HIS A 128 2.82 1.85 14.85
C HIS A 128 3.92 2.84 15.21
N GLU A 129 3.93 3.35 16.44
CA GLU A 129 4.99 4.25 16.93
C GLU A 129 6.36 3.57 16.97
N TYR A 130 6.41 2.31 17.42
CA TYR A 130 7.63 1.50 17.40
C TYR A 130 8.21 1.35 16.00
N GLU A 131 7.37 1.06 15.00
CA GLU A 131 7.81 0.98 13.60
C GLU A 131 8.37 2.32 13.07
N GLU A 132 7.75 3.44 13.44
CA GLU A 132 8.26 4.77 13.09
C GLU A 132 9.62 5.04 13.75
N LEU A 133 9.82 4.64 15.01
CA LEU A 133 11.08 4.80 15.72
C LEU A 133 12.19 3.94 15.10
N ILE A 134 11.90 2.69 14.73
CA ILE A 134 12.84 1.83 14.00
C ILE A 134 13.28 2.51 12.71
N ASP A 135 12.34 3.05 11.93
CA ASP A 135 12.66 3.64 10.64
C ASP A 135 13.54 4.90 10.78
N ARG A 136 13.38 5.67 11.85
CA ARG A 136 14.20 6.88 12.11
C ARG A 136 15.58 6.56 12.64
N TYR A 137 15.68 5.66 13.61
CA TYR A 137 16.92 5.43 14.35
C TYR A 137 17.73 4.23 13.83
N ASN A 138 17.08 3.27 13.17
CA ASN A 138 17.74 2.13 12.56
C ASN A 138 17.26 1.85 11.13
N PRO A 139 17.44 2.81 10.20
CA PRO A 139 17.09 2.61 8.79
C PRO A 139 17.89 1.46 8.17
N GLY A 140 19.06 1.12 8.75
CA GLY A 140 19.89 -0.01 8.32
C GLY A 140 19.27 -1.37 8.59
N LEU A 141 18.28 -1.49 9.48
CA LEU A 141 17.65 -2.78 9.81
C LEU A 141 16.95 -3.41 8.59
N LYS A 142 16.30 -2.57 7.77
CA LYS A 142 15.56 -3.00 6.56
C LYS A 142 16.42 -3.07 5.30
N MET A 143 17.67 -2.61 5.35
CA MET A 143 18.57 -2.60 4.20
C MET A 143 19.11 -4.00 3.90
N SER A 144 19.19 -4.33 2.61
CA SER A 144 19.88 -5.54 2.19
C SER A 144 21.37 -5.46 2.52
N GLN A 145 22.03 -6.62 2.61
CA GLN A 145 23.46 -6.66 2.92
C GLN A 145 24.29 -5.89 1.88
N ALA A 146 23.93 -5.97 0.60
CA ALA A 146 24.59 -5.24 -0.48
C ALA A 146 24.49 -3.72 -0.28
N GLU A 147 23.32 -3.20 0.09
CA GLU A 147 23.13 -1.77 0.33
C GLU A 147 23.86 -1.29 1.59
N LYS A 148 23.96 -2.12 2.64
CA LYS A 148 24.75 -1.81 3.84
C LYS A 148 26.23 -1.65 3.49
N VAL A 149 26.78 -2.57 2.70
CA VAL A 149 28.17 -2.49 2.22
C VAL A 149 28.37 -1.22 1.39
N LYS A 150 27.45 -0.91 0.47
CA LYS A 150 27.50 0.32 -0.34
C LYS A 150 27.46 1.60 0.49
N ARG A 151 26.58 1.69 1.48
CA ARG A 151 26.53 2.85 2.40
C ARG A 151 27.80 2.98 3.23
N THR A 152 28.36 1.85 3.66
CA THR A 152 29.57 1.84 4.50
C THR A 152 30.77 2.30 3.69
N ALA A 153 30.93 1.78 2.47
CA ALA A 153 31.95 2.22 1.52
C ALA A 153 31.82 3.73 1.23
N ALA A 154 30.62 4.21 0.89
CA ALA A 154 30.39 5.64 0.64
C ALA A 154 30.71 6.53 1.85
N LYS A 155 30.44 6.06 3.08
CA LYS A 155 30.77 6.80 4.31
C LYS A 155 32.27 7.00 4.50
N VAL A 156 33.10 6.11 3.95
CA VAL A 156 34.57 6.20 3.99
C VAL A 156 35.17 6.68 2.67
N GLY A 157 34.34 7.18 1.74
CA GLY A 157 34.80 7.68 0.44
C GLY A 157 35.23 6.60 -0.55
N LEU A 158 34.79 5.35 -0.35
CA LEU A 158 35.07 4.21 -1.22
C LEU A 158 33.84 3.84 -2.05
N GLU A 159 34.06 3.31 -3.26
CA GLU A 159 33.01 2.75 -4.10
C GLU A 159 33.04 1.22 -4.03
N VAL A 160 31.85 0.60 -3.96
CA VAL A 160 31.73 -0.86 -4.04
C VAL A 160 31.76 -1.26 -5.51
N PRO A 161 32.70 -2.13 -5.94
CA PRO A 161 32.75 -2.58 -7.32
C PRO A 161 31.47 -3.33 -7.69
N GLU A 162 30.97 -3.12 -8.91
CA GLU A 162 29.89 -3.94 -9.45
C GLU A 162 30.38 -5.38 -9.50
N SER A 163 29.66 -6.28 -8.82
CA SER A 163 30.03 -7.69 -8.78
C SER A 163 30.20 -8.22 -10.21
N ILE A 164 31.41 -8.69 -10.53
CA ILE A 164 31.68 -9.40 -11.77
C ILE A 164 30.79 -10.65 -11.78
N PRO A 165 29.97 -10.88 -12.82
CA PRO A 165 29.25 -12.15 -12.93
C PRO A 165 30.28 -13.26 -13.14
N VAL A 166 30.31 -14.21 -12.22
CA VAL A 166 31.02 -15.49 -12.36
C VAL A 166 30.12 -16.48 -13.09
#